data_AF-A0A2H6EUJ0-F1
#
_entry.id   AF-A0A2H6EUJ0-F1
#
_cell.length_a   1.000
_cell.length_b   1.000
_cell.length_c   1.000
_cell.angle_alpha   90.00
_cell.angle_beta   90.00
_cell.angle_gamma   90.00
#
_symmetry.space_group_name_H-M   'P 1'
#
loop_
_entity.id
_entity.type
_entity.pdbx_description
1 polymer ?
#
loop_
_entity_poly.entity_id
_entity_poly.type
_entity_poly.pdbx_seq_one_letter_code
_entity_poly.pdbx_strand_id
1 'polypeptide(L)'
;MGTKLPAIEEDALDVLVNYEWPGNVRELQNVMQRLLLTGTERVHAAQAKSALGLLRTDWNLQNSQQEAFWSHRNMSPWREVEQRIQREYFQFVRENTQSDAEAARLLGLAPPNFHRMCKRLGLK
;
A
#
# COMPACT_ATOMS: atom_id res chain seq x y z
N MET A 1 9.66 -14.99 21.01
CA MET A 1 8.67 -15.99 20.59
C MET A 1 9.17 -16.57 19.27
N GLY A 2 9.74 -17.78 19.28
CA GLY A 2 10.25 -18.39 18.05
C GLY A 2 9.07 -18.81 17.18
N THR A 3 8.84 -18.10 16.08
CA THR A 3 7.89 -18.55 15.05
C THR A 3 8.41 -19.88 14.52
N LYS A 4 7.59 -20.94 14.60
CA LYS A 4 7.91 -22.21 13.93
C LYS A 4 8.11 -21.90 12.46
N LEU A 5 9.26 -22.31 11.92
CA LEU A 5 9.53 -22.19 10.49
C LEU A 5 8.51 -23.07 9.76
N PRO A 6 7.71 -22.49 8.84
CA PRO A 6 6.72 -23.26 8.12
C PRO A 6 7.41 -24.19 7.12
N ALA A 7 6.90 -25.41 7.01
CA ALA A 7 7.35 -26.32 5.96
C ALA A 7 6.83 -25.81 4.61
N ILE A 8 7.72 -25.69 3.63
CA ILE A 8 7.34 -25.37 2.26
C ILE A 8 7.07 -26.70 1.55
N GLU A 9 5.82 -26.88 1.10
CA GLU A 9 5.41 -28.07 0.40
C GLU A 9 5.85 -27.99 -1.08
N GLU A 10 5.97 -29.14 -1.74
CA GLU A 10 6.54 -29.25 -3.09
C GLU A 10 5.76 -28.42 -4.12
N ASP A 11 4.44 -28.35 -3.98
CA ASP A 11 3.56 -27.54 -4.83
C ASP A 11 3.77 -26.03 -4.66
N ALA A 12 4.12 -25.57 -3.45
CA ALA A 12 4.51 -24.20 -3.19
C ALA A 12 5.91 -23.88 -3.76
N LEU A 13 6.82 -24.85 -3.64
CA LEU A 13 8.19 -24.71 -4.14
C LEU A 13 8.19 -24.53 -5.66
N ASP A 14 7.40 -25.33 -6.38
CA ASP A 14 7.23 -25.21 -7.84
C ASP A 14 6.79 -23.81 -8.25
N VAL A 15 5.86 -23.20 -7.50
CA VAL A 15 5.40 -21.83 -7.79
C VAL A 15 6.51 -20.81 -7.57
N LEU A 16 7.27 -20.94 -6.47
CA LEU A 16 8.33 -19.99 -6.13
C LEU A 16 9.53 -20.09 -7.08
N VAL A 17 9.87 -21.31 -7.54
CA VAL A 17 10.98 -21.56 -8.47
C VAL A 17 10.66 -21.08 -9.88
N ASN A 18 9.42 -21.28 -10.34
CA ASN A 18 9.01 -20.90 -11.70
C ASN A 18 8.62 -19.42 -11.85
N TYR A 19 8.73 -18.62 -10.79
CA TYR A 19 8.42 -17.19 -10.85
C TYR A 19 9.63 -16.40 -11.40
N GLU A 20 9.37 -15.38 -12.24
CA GLU A 20 10.44 -14.63 -12.94
C GLU A 20 11.22 -13.63 -12.05
N TRP A 21 10.77 -13.36 -10.82
CA TRP A 21 11.42 -12.49 -9.83
C TRP A 21 11.95 -11.15 -10.38
N PRO A 22 11.06 -10.23 -10.84
CA PRO A 22 11.44 -9.00 -11.53
C PRO A 22 12.28 -8.02 -10.69
N GLY A 23 12.32 -8.14 -9.36
CA GLY A 23 13.02 -7.23 -8.43
C GLY A 23 14.13 -7.87 -7.58
N ASN A 24 14.72 -8.99 -8.02
CA ASN A 24 15.83 -9.69 -7.37
C ASN A 24 15.50 -10.27 -5.97
N VAL A 25 16.54 -10.73 -5.24
CA VAL A 25 16.48 -11.37 -3.91
C VAL A 25 15.67 -10.59 -2.86
N ARG A 26 15.51 -9.26 -3.01
CA ARG A 26 14.69 -8.45 -2.10
C ARG A 26 13.20 -8.78 -2.21
N GLU A 27 12.71 -9.06 -3.42
CA GLU A 27 11.32 -9.50 -3.60
C GLU A 27 11.09 -10.86 -2.95
N LEU A 28 12.02 -11.80 -3.13
CA LEU A 28 11.98 -13.10 -2.46
C LEU A 28 11.93 -12.93 -0.94
N GLN A 29 12.78 -12.05 -0.38
CA GLN A 29 12.78 -11.76 1.05
C GLN A 29 11.42 -11.23 1.53
N ASN A 30 10.82 -10.29 0.81
CA ASN A 30 9.51 -9.72 1.16
C ASN A 30 8.38 -10.76 1.06
N VAL A 31 8.45 -11.65 0.07
CA VAL A 31 7.49 -12.75 -0.08
C VAL A 31 7.63 -13.76 1.06
N MET A 32 8.86 -14.14 1.41
CA MET A 32 9.12 -15.04 2.54
C MET A 32 8.68 -14.44 3.87
N GLN A 33 8.91 -13.14 4.10
CA GLN A 33 8.39 -12.44 5.28
C GLN A 33 6.86 -12.48 5.35
N ARG A 34 6.17 -12.26 4.22
CA ARG A 34 4.71 -12.35 4.15
C ARG A 34 4.21 -13.77 4.46
N LEU A 35 4.86 -14.80 3.94
CA LEU A 35 4.53 -16.20 4.25
C LEU A 35 4.69 -16.53 5.73
N LEU A 36 5.74 -16.01 6.38
CA LEU A 36 5.96 -16.19 7.81
C LEU A 36 4.88 -15.49 8.66
N LEU A 37 4.41 -14.32 8.24
CA LEU A 37 3.36 -13.57 8.94
C LEU A 37 1.98 -14.25 8.86
N THR A 38 1.71 -15.05 7.83
CA THR A 38 0.47 -15.83 7.70
C THR A 38 0.30 -16.86 8.83
N GLY A 39 1.39 -17.27 9.50
CA GLY A 39 1.33 -18.13 10.68
C GLY A 39 0.92 -19.57 10.40
N THR A 40 0.90 -20.01 9.15
CA THR A 40 0.57 -21.38 8.72
C THR A 40 1.76 -22.30 8.91
N GLU A 41 1.58 -23.48 9.52
CA GLU A 41 2.67 -24.46 9.71
C GLU A 41 3.17 -25.07 8.38
N ARG A 42 2.32 -25.08 7.34
CA ARG A 42 2.62 -25.59 5.99
C ARG A 42 2.21 -24.59 4.93
N VAL A 43 3.08 -24.35 3.96
CA VAL A 43 2.84 -23.45 2.83
C VAL A 43 2.58 -24.30 1.59
N HIS A 44 1.38 -24.19 1.02
CA HIS A 44 0.99 -24.80 -0.25
C HIS A 44 0.96 -23.76 -1.39
N ALA A 45 0.72 -24.20 -2.62
CA ALA A 45 0.72 -23.38 -3.82
C ALA A 45 -0.20 -22.15 -3.72
N ALA A 46 -1.34 -22.27 -3.05
CA ALA A 46 -2.28 -21.16 -2.85
C ALA A 46 -1.67 -20.03 -1.99
N GLN A 47 -1.00 -20.38 -0.90
CA GLN A 47 -0.34 -19.42 -0.02
C GLN A 47 0.86 -18.78 -0.72
N ALA A 48 1.65 -19.55 -1.48
CA ALA A 48 2.75 -19.02 -2.28
C ALA A 48 2.24 -18.03 -3.34
N LYS A 49 1.19 -18.37 -4.09
CA LYS A 49 0.55 -17.47 -5.07
C LYS A 49 -0.02 -16.21 -4.41
N SER A 50 -0.58 -16.32 -3.21
CA SER A 50 -1.09 -15.18 -2.46
C SER A 50 0.03 -14.23 -2.01
N ALA A 51 1.12 -14.77 -1.47
CA ALA A 51 2.27 -13.99 -1.04
C ALA A 51 3.03 -13.32 -2.20
N LEU A 52 3.03 -13.95 -3.38
CA LEU A 52 3.53 -13.38 -4.64
C LEU A 52 2.61 -12.32 -5.24
N GLY A 53 1.42 -12.08 -4.67
CA GLY A 53 0.45 -11.14 -5.24
C GLY A 53 -0.32 -11.66 -6.46
N LEU A 54 -0.18 -12.95 -6.79
CA LEU A 54 -0.83 -13.59 -7.94
C LEU A 54 -2.30 -13.93 -7.66
N LEU A 55 -2.68 -14.06 -6.39
CA LEU A 55 -4.08 -14.06 -5.97
C LEU A 55 -4.48 -12.62 -5.64
N ARG A 56 -5.47 -12.11 -6.39
CA ARG A 56 -6.10 -10.82 -6.13
C ARG A 56 -6.89 -10.91 -4.81
N THR A 57 -6.24 -10.52 -3.72
CA THR A 57 -6.90 -10.18 -2.46
C THR A 57 -6.97 -8.67 -2.37
N ASP A 58 -8.01 -8.11 -1.77
CA ASP A 58 -8.22 -6.66 -1.62
C ASP A 58 -7.01 -5.93 -1.01
N TRP A 59 -6.24 -6.63 -0.16
CA TRP A 59 -4.99 -6.17 0.43
C TRP A 59 -3.86 -5.93 -0.59
N ASN A 60 -3.76 -6.80 -1.62
CA ASN A 60 -2.82 -6.61 -2.73
C ASN A 60 -3.24 -5.44 -3.63
N LEU A 61 -4.53 -5.11 -3.73
CA LEU A 61 -5.01 -3.98 -4.52
C LEU A 61 -4.63 -2.62 -3.90
N GLN A 62 -4.62 -2.54 -2.57
CA GLN A 62 -4.17 -1.35 -1.84
C GLN A 62 -2.64 -1.21 -1.85
N ASN A 63 -1.90 -2.30 -1.61
CA ASN A 63 -0.44 -2.28 -1.67
C ASN A 63 0.10 -2.03 -3.07
N SER A 64 -0.51 -2.62 -4.11
CA SER A 64 -0.08 -2.38 -5.50
C SER A 64 -0.28 -0.92 -5.93
N GLN A 65 -1.30 -0.20 -5.40
CA GLN A 65 -1.46 1.23 -5.67
C GLN A 65 -0.41 2.10 -4.95
N GLN A 66 -0.04 1.75 -3.71
CA GLN A 66 1.02 2.45 -2.98
C GLN A 66 2.43 2.14 -3.52
N GLU A 67 2.71 0.88 -3.87
CA GLU A 67 3.97 0.48 -4.49
C GLU A 67 4.11 1.04 -5.91
N ALA A 68 3.02 1.15 -6.67
CA ALA A 68 3.01 1.86 -7.95
C ALA A 68 3.29 3.36 -7.80
N PHE A 69 2.82 3.97 -6.70
CA PHE A 69 3.05 5.38 -6.39
C PHE A 69 4.53 5.65 -6.06
N TRP A 70 5.20 4.75 -5.34
CA TRP A 70 6.63 4.85 -5.02
C TRP A 70 7.52 4.02 -5.96
N SER A 71 7.13 3.86 -7.23
CA SER A 71 7.91 3.09 -8.20
C SER A 71 8.93 3.97 -8.94
N HIS A 72 10.16 3.47 -9.07
CA HIS A 72 11.22 4.13 -9.84
C HIS A 72 10.86 4.32 -11.33
N ARG A 73 9.85 3.60 -11.84
CA ARG A 73 9.28 3.76 -13.18
C ARG A 73 8.31 4.94 -13.30
N ASN A 74 7.73 5.39 -12.19
CA ASN A 74 6.80 6.52 -12.12
C ASN A 74 7.35 7.58 -11.16
N MET A 75 8.51 8.15 -11.47
CA MET A 75 8.97 9.37 -10.80
C MET A 75 8.07 10.54 -11.20
N SER A 76 6.89 10.62 -10.60
CA SER A 76 5.98 11.75 -10.77
C SER A 76 6.70 13.04 -10.33
N PRO A 77 6.54 14.15 -11.07
CA PRO A 77 7.03 15.46 -10.64
C PRO A 77 6.58 15.76 -9.21
N TRP A 78 7.45 16.39 -8.41
CA TRP A 78 7.14 16.74 -7.01
C TRP A 78 5.76 17.41 -6.84
N ARG A 79 5.38 18.27 -7.79
CA ARG A 79 4.07 18.95 -7.79
C ARG A 79 2.88 18.00 -7.79
N GLU A 80 2.96 16.86 -8.48
CA GLU A 80 1.88 15.88 -8.55
C GLU A 80 1.80 15.06 -7.25
N VAL A 81 2.95 14.64 -6.73
CA VAL A 81 3.07 13.96 -5.43
C VAL A 81 2.49 14.84 -4.32
N GLU A 82 2.91 16.11 -4.29
CA GLU A 82 2.43 17.10 -3.34
C GLU A 82 0.92 17.31 -3.45
N GLN A 83 0.39 17.50 -4.65
CA GLN A 83 -1.06 17.66 -4.86
C GLN A 83 -1.86 16.45 -4.39
N ARG A 84 -1.36 15.25 -4.65
CA ARG A 84 -2.04 14.02 -4.24
C ARG A 84 -2.05 13.86 -2.72
N ILE A 85 -0.91 14.02 -2.07
CA ILE A 85 -0.80 13.96 -0.60
C ILE A 85 -1.69 15.03 0.04
N GLN A 86 -1.65 16.26 -0.50
CA GLN A 86 -2.52 17.34 -0.02
C GLN A 86 -3.99 16.97 -0.18
N ARG A 87 -4.42 16.41 -1.32
CA ARG A 87 -5.80 15.95 -1.52
C ARG A 87 -6.20 14.89 -0.49
N GLU A 88 -5.41 13.84 -0.34
CA GLU A 88 -5.69 12.73 0.58
C GLU A 88 -5.79 13.22 2.02
N TYR A 89 -4.85 14.06 2.46
CA TYR A 89 -4.84 14.59 3.82
C TYR A 89 -5.99 15.58 4.09
N PHE A 90 -6.29 16.48 3.15
CA PHE A 90 -7.42 17.41 3.30
C PHE A 90 -8.76 16.67 3.32
N GLN A 91 -8.89 15.62 2.50
CA GLN A 91 -10.06 14.76 2.52
C GLN A 91 -10.20 14.05 3.87
N PHE A 92 -9.13 13.42 4.36
CA PHE A 92 -9.10 12.76 5.66
C PHE A 92 -9.53 13.70 6.80
N VAL A 93 -8.94 14.90 6.87
CA VAL A 93 -9.30 15.87 7.91
C VAL A 93 -10.77 16.28 7.81
N ARG A 94 -11.27 16.50 6.60
CA ARG A 94 -12.67 16.89 6.37
C ARG A 94 -13.66 15.79 6.77
N GLU A 95 -13.34 14.53 6.50
CA GLU A 95 -14.17 13.38 6.89
C GLU A 95 -14.19 13.14 8.41
N ASN A 96 -13.13 13.55 9.12
CA ASN A 96 -12.99 13.38 10.57
C ASN A 96 -13.38 14.64 11.38
N THR A 97 -13.94 15.67 10.75
CA THR A 97 -14.37 16.91 11.42
C THR A 97 -15.83 17.23 11.11
N GLN A 98 -16.49 17.98 11.99
CA GLN A 98 -17.91 18.28 11.83
C GLN A 98 -18.16 19.47 10.89
N SER A 99 -17.14 20.28 10.61
CA SER A 99 -17.27 21.46 9.76
C SER A 99 -15.96 21.84 9.05
N ASP A 100 -16.07 22.47 7.88
CA ASP A 100 -14.93 23.03 7.14
C ASP A 100 -14.13 24.06 7.99
N ALA A 101 -14.77 24.74 8.94
CA ALA A 101 -14.12 25.71 9.83
C ALA A 101 -13.31 25.02 10.95
N GLU A 102 -13.72 23.84 11.38
CA GLU A 102 -12.94 23.00 12.31
C GLU A 102 -11.77 22.33 11.59
N ALA A 103 -12.00 21.79 10.39
CA ALA A 103 -10.96 21.27 9.50
C ALA A 103 -9.86 22.31 9.24
N ALA A 104 -10.25 23.55 8.92
CA ALA A 104 -9.32 24.65 8.70
C ALA A 104 -8.46 24.95 9.93
N ARG A 105 -9.08 25.00 11.12
CA ARG A 105 -8.38 25.24 12.40
C ARG A 105 -7.38 24.12 12.70
N LEU A 106 -7.77 22.86 12.48
CA LEU A 106 -6.90 21.70 12.69
C LEU A 106 -5.68 21.72 11.77
N LEU A 107 -5.87 22.17 10.53
CA LEU A 107 -4.79 22.34 9.54
C LEU A 107 -3.97 23.62 9.74
N GLY A 108 -4.27 24.45 10.74
CA GLY A 108 -3.59 25.73 10.94
C GLY A 108 -3.87 26.77 9.85
N LEU A 109 -4.98 26.62 9.12
CA LEU A 109 -5.38 27.49 8.02
C LEU A 109 -6.55 28.40 8.43
N ALA A 110 -6.54 29.62 7.90
CA ALA A 110 -7.74 30.45 7.94
C ALA A 110 -8.88 29.76 7.14
N PRO A 111 -10.14 29.81 7.57
CA PRO A 111 -11.26 29.18 6.87
C PRO A 111 -11.39 29.53 5.37
N PRO A 112 -11.13 30.78 4.93
CA PRO A 112 -11.12 31.11 3.51
C PRO A 112 -10.00 30.38 2.73
N ASN A 113 -8.84 30.16 3.35
CA ASN A 113 -7.72 29.46 2.73
C ASN A 113 -8.00 27.97 2.58
N PHE A 114 -8.60 27.34 3.59
CA PHE A 114 -9.05 25.95 3.48
C PHE A 114 -10.03 25.77 2.33
N HIS A 115 -11.01 26.67 2.18
CA HIS A 115 -11.97 26.61 1.10
C HIS A 115 -11.32 26.76 -0.29
N ARG A 116 -10.39 27.71 -0.44
CA ARG A 116 -9.58 27.85 -1.68
C ARG A 116 -8.78 26.59 -1.97
N MET A 117 -8.24 25.96 -0.94
CA MET A 117 -7.46 24.73 -1.07
C MET A 117 -8.31 23.55 -1.52
N CYS A 118 -9.48 23.34 -0.91
CA CYS A 118 -10.42 22.30 -1.33
C CYS A 118 -10.86 22.45 -2.79
N LYS A 119 -11.10 23.69 -3.23
CA LYS A 119 -11.42 23.97 -4.64
C LYS A 119 -10.25 23.65 -5.58
N ARG A 120 -9.03 24.04 -5.21
CA ARG A 120 -7.80 23.72 -5.97
C ARG A 120 -7.55 22.21 -6.07
N LEU A 121 -7.85 21.48 -4.99
CA LEU A 121 -7.68 20.03 -4.91
C LEU A 121 -8.87 19.25 -5.49
N GLY A 122 -9.91 19.92 -6.03
CA GLY A 122 -11.08 19.26 -6.62
C GLY A 122 -11.94 18.48 -5.63
N LEU A 123 -11.95 18.89 -4.36
CA LEU A 123 -12.78 18.30 -3.30
C LEU A 123 -14.17 18.96 -3.19
N LYS A 124 -14.49 19.89 -4.11
CA LYS A 124 -15.73 20.67 -4.15
C LYS A 124 -16.04 21.14 -5.57
#